data_AF-A0A3P6T1Z4-F1
#
_entry.id   AF-A0A3P6T1Z4-F1
#
_cell.length_a   1.000
_cell.length_b   1.000
_cell.length_c   1.000
_cell.angle_alpha   90.00
_cell.angle_beta   90.00
_cell.angle_gamma   90.00
#
_symmetry.space_group_name_H-M   'P 1'
#
loop_
_entity.id
_entity.type
_entity.pdbx_description
1 polymer ?
#
loop_
_entity_poly.entity_id
_entity_poly.type
_entity_poly.pdbx_seq_one_letter_code
_entity_poly.pdbx_strand_id
1 'polypeptide(L)'
;MGLACGQDPDIVRTICSWIKQAVKIPFFPKMTPNITDIRAIAAAAKEGGASGVTATNTVSGLMHMKADGTSWPAVGEEKRTTYGGMSGSAIRPIALKAVSAIARDLKGFPIMATGGIESAETGLAFLNAGASVLQVCSAVQNQDYTVVEDYCTGLRALLYLKAAQSLQSWDGQSPPVEKHQRGKPVLLKDSVRDLSDEPSALMICLQRIPFFGNYRDEREKLEKSTFTAPVSMTGDFASRPDMPVGKIPTVHVCFAFF
;
A
#
# COMPACT_ATOMS: atom_id res chain seq x y z
N MET A 1 -21.40 -6.50 15.92
CA MET A 1 -20.62 -5.33 15.43
C MET A 1 -20.52 -4.34 16.58
N GLY A 2 -19.42 -4.32 17.34
CA GLY A 2 -19.22 -3.47 18.53
C GLY A 2 -19.23 -1.94 18.30
N LEU A 3 -19.99 -1.45 17.31
CA LEU A 3 -20.20 -0.06 16.99
C LEU A 3 -20.73 0.70 18.21
N ALA A 4 -21.77 0.20 18.89
CA ALA A 4 -22.42 0.94 19.97
C ALA A 4 -21.44 1.27 21.11
N CYS A 5 -20.73 0.27 21.65
CA CYS A 5 -19.76 0.53 22.71
C CYS A 5 -18.50 1.23 22.21
N GLY A 6 -18.05 0.92 20.99
CA GLY A 6 -16.81 1.46 20.41
C GLY A 6 -16.91 2.90 19.89
N GLN A 7 -18.10 3.51 19.96
CA GLN A 7 -18.35 4.90 19.57
C GLN A 7 -18.30 5.88 20.75
N ASP A 8 -18.33 5.37 21.99
CA ASP A 8 -18.37 6.17 23.20
C ASP A 8 -17.06 5.98 24.01
N PRO A 9 -16.27 7.05 24.19
CA PRO A 9 -15.02 6.98 24.96
C PRO A 9 -15.20 6.48 26.40
N ASP A 10 -16.27 6.89 27.09
CA ASP A 10 -16.47 6.54 28.50
C ASP A 10 -16.82 5.06 28.65
N ILE A 11 -17.63 4.52 27.73
CA ILE A 11 -17.91 3.08 27.68
C ILE A 11 -16.63 2.30 27.38
N VAL A 12 -15.83 2.73 26.39
CA VAL A 12 -14.55 2.07 26.06
C VAL A 12 -13.59 2.08 27.24
N ARG A 13 -13.42 3.21 27.93
CA ARG A 13 -12.58 3.33 29.13
C ARG A 13 -13.03 2.36 30.21
N THR A 14 -14.34 2.32 30.47
CA THR A 14 -14.95 1.46 31.49
C THR A 14 -14.70 -0.02 31.18
N ILE A 15 -15.01 -0.48 29.97
CA ILE A 15 -14.78 -1.86 29.55
C ILE A 15 -13.29 -2.24 29.66
N CYS A 16 -12.39 -1.37 29.20
CA CYS A 16 -10.96 -1.61 29.30
C CYS A 16 -10.51 -1.74 30.76
N SER A 17 -11.05 -0.90 31.67
CA SER A 17 -10.73 -0.96 33.09
C SER A 17 -11.16 -2.29 33.73
N TRP A 18 -12.32 -2.82 33.36
CA TRP A 18 -12.79 -4.12 33.84
C TRP A 18 -11.88 -5.25 33.36
N ILE A 19 -11.49 -5.23 32.09
CA ILE A 19 -10.56 -6.21 31.53
C ILE A 19 -9.21 -6.12 32.23
N LYS A 20 -8.69 -4.89 32.44
CA LYS A 20 -7.40 -4.68 33.09
C LYS A 20 -7.35 -5.23 34.52
N GLN A 21 -8.46 -5.18 35.24
CA GLN A 21 -8.59 -5.76 36.59
C GLN A 21 -8.71 -7.28 36.54
N ALA A 22 -9.34 -7.83 35.50
CA ALA A 22 -9.58 -9.26 35.36
C ALA A 22 -8.35 -10.05 34.89
N VAL A 23 -7.50 -9.47 34.04
CA VAL A 23 -6.38 -10.20 33.40
C VAL A 23 -5.03 -9.49 33.53
N LYS A 24 -3.96 -10.29 33.61
CA LYS A 24 -2.57 -9.80 33.61
C LYS A 24 -1.92 -9.79 32.22
N ILE A 25 -2.46 -10.56 31.28
CA ILE A 25 -1.96 -10.60 29.90
C ILE A 25 -2.31 -9.31 29.14
N PRO A 26 -1.53 -8.94 28.10
CA PRO A 26 -1.87 -7.79 27.25
C PRO A 26 -3.21 -7.97 26.55
N PHE A 27 -3.95 -6.87 26.37
CA PHE A 27 -5.18 -6.86 25.58
C PHE A 27 -5.27 -5.59 24.72
N PHE A 28 -5.95 -5.73 23.57
CA PHE A 28 -6.01 -4.70 22.53
C PHE A 28 -7.45 -4.60 22.00
N PRO A 29 -8.24 -3.62 22.43
CA PRO A 29 -9.58 -3.42 21.88
C PRO A 29 -9.49 -3.04 20.39
N LYS A 30 -10.44 -3.54 19.59
CA LYS A 30 -10.50 -3.31 18.14
C LYS A 30 -11.45 -2.18 17.81
N MET A 31 -10.89 -1.07 17.33
CA MET A 31 -11.59 0.19 17.10
C MET A 31 -12.48 0.12 15.86
N THR A 32 -13.69 0.66 15.94
CA THR A 32 -14.53 0.91 14.76
C THR A 32 -14.06 2.19 14.05
N PRO A 33 -14.03 2.26 12.72
CA PRO A 33 -13.79 3.52 11.99
C PRO A 33 -15.07 4.36 11.86
N ASN A 34 -16.22 3.84 12.28
CA ASN A 34 -17.54 4.49 12.13
C ASN A 34 -17.79 5.49 13.27
N ILE A 35 -16.88 6.44 13.43
CA ILE A 35 -16.86 7.44 14.51
C ILE A 35 -16.41 8.79 13.95
N THR A 36 -16.67 9.85 14.70
CA THR A 36 -16.16 11.19 14.36
C THR A 36 -14.67 11.30 14.60
N ASP A 37 -14.20 10.88 15.78
CA ASP A 37 -12.79 10.97 16.16
C ASP A 37 -12.28 9.68 16.81
N ILE A 38 -11.49 8.91 16.07
CA ILE A 38 -10.93 7.65 16.55
C ILE A 38 -9.90 7.85 17.65
N ARG A 39 -9.29 9.04 17.72
CA ARG A 39 -8.19 9.35 18.64
C ARG A 39 -8.71 9.42 20.06
N ALA A 40 -9.91 10.00 20.25
CA ALA A 40 -10.58 10.03 21.54
C ALA A 40 -10.87 8.62 22.07
N ILE A 41 -11.32 7.71 21.19
CA ILE A 41 -11.58 6.31 21.54
C ILE A 41 -10.29 5.58 21.90
N ALA A 42 -9.22 5.76 21.12
CA ALA A 42 -7.93 5.15 21.40
C ALA A 42 -7.31 5.67 22.72
N ALA A 43 -7.45 6.97 23.00
CA ALA A 43 -7.00 7.58 24.25
C ALA A 43 -7.77 7.00 25.46
N ALA A 44 -9.09 6.90 25.35
CA ALA A 44 -9.92 6.28 26.38
C ALA A 44 -9.57 4.81 26.62
N ALA A 45 -9.28 4.05 25.57
CA ALA A 45 -8.80 2.67 25.69
C ALA A 45 -7.48 2.60 26.48
N LYS A 46 -6.53 3.49 26.17
CA LYS A 46 -5.25 3.61 26.89
C LYS A 46 -5.46 3.98 28.37
N GLU A 47 -6.31 4.95 28.65
CA GLU A 47 -6.66 5.37 30.02
C GLU A 47 -7.32 4.23 30.81
N GLY A 48 -8.14 3.41 30.16
CA GLY A 48 -8.72 2.19 30.75
C GLY A 48 -7.71 1.05 30.94
N GLY A 49 -6.44 1.22 30.55
CA GLY A 49 -5.38 0.25 30.78
C GLY A 49 -5.13 -0.75 29.63
N ALA A 50 -5.65 -0.49 28.43
CA ALA A 50 -5.32 -1.28 27.25
C ALA A 50 -3.82 -1.22 26.94
N SER A 51 -3.25 -2.32 26.45
CA SER A 51 -1.83 -2.41 26.09
C SER A 51 -1.51 -1.81 24.73
N GLY A 52 -2.55 -1.49 23.95
CA GLY A 52 -2.50 -0.94 22.60
C GLY A 52 -3.91 -0.99 22.00
N VAL A 53 -4.04 -0.75 20.70
CA VAL A 53 -5.32 -0.85 19.98
C VAL A 53 -5.16 -1.57 18.65
N THR A 54 -6.25 -2.16 18.14
CA THR A 54 -6.34 -2.57 16.74
C THR A 54 -7.13 -1.51 15.95
N ALA A 55 -6.56 -1.02 14.85
CA ALA A 55 -7.18 0.02 14.01
C ALA A 55 -7.15 -0.41 12.52
N THR A 56 -8.29 -0.65 11.86
CA THR A 56 -9.69 -0.53 12.31
C THR A 56 -10.55 -1.71 11.89
N ASN A 57 -11.74 -1.84 12.48
CA ASN A 57 -12.78 -2.73 11.97
C ASN A 57 -13.33 -2.26 10.60
N THR A 58 -14.33 -2.94 10.08
CA THR A 58 -14.99 -2.61 8.81
C THR A 58 -15.72 -1.27 8.82
N VAL A 59 -15.86 -0.66 7.65
CA VAL A 59 -16.63 0.58 7.46
C VAL A 59 -18.09 0.23 7.16
N SER A 60 -19.03 0.84 7.86
CA SER A 60 -20.46 0.59 7.68
C SER A 60 -20.94 1.06 6.32
N GLY A 61 -21.74 0.25 5.62
CA GLY A 61 -22.28 0.62 4.32
C GLY A 61 -23.29 -0.37 3.76
N LEU A 62 -23.87 0.00 2.62
CA LEU A 62 -24.71 -0.85 1.78
C LEU A 62 -23.98 -1.08 0.46
N MET A 63 -23.67 -2.33 0.13
CA MET A 63 -22.76 -2.63 -0.98
C MET A 63 -23.43 -2.38 -2.34
N HIS A 64 -24.65 -2.87 -2.52
CA HIS A 64 -25.28 -2.85 -3.84
C HIS A 64 -26.81 -2.95 -3.77
N MET A 65 -27.45 -2.31 -4.75
CA MET A 65 -28.86 -2.42 -5.07
C MET A 65 -28.98 -2.81 -6.54
N LYS A 66 -29.76 -3.85 -6.83
CA LYS A 66 -30.05 -4.30 -8.19
C LYS A 66 -31.00 -3.33 -8.88
N ALA A 67 -31.11 -3.45 -10.21
CA ALA A 67 -32.00 -2.62 -11.01
C ALA A 67 -33.49 -2.77 -10.64
N ASP A 68 -33.89 -3.92 -10.07
CA ASP A 68 -35.25 -4.17 -9.57
C ASP A 68 -35.51 -3.62 -8.16
N GLY A 69 -34.53 -2.91 -7.57
CA GLY A 69 -34.62 -2.34 -6.23
C GLY A 69 -34.32 -3.33 -5.10
N THR A 70 -33.96 -4.58 -5.40
CA THR A 70 -33.57 -5.54 -4.36
C THR A 70 -32.10 -5.36 -3.97
N SER A 71 -31.79 -5.50 -2.68
CA SER A 71 -30.42 -5.37 -2.18
C SER A 71 -29.55 -6.59 -2.47
N TRP A 72 -28.24 -6.42 -2.45
CA TRP A 72 -27.28 -7.52 -2.39
C TRP A 72 -26.27 -7.29 -1.26
N PRO A 73 -26.17 -8.19 -0.26
CA PRO A 73 -26.90 -9.46 -0.12
C PRO A 73 -28.39 -9.27 0.21
N ALA A 74 -29.19 -10.29 -0.08
CA ALA A 74 -30.63 -10.38 0.23
C ALA A 74 -30.92 -11.68 1.00
N VAL A 75 -31.68 -11.58 2.08
CA VAL A 75 -31.96 -12.68 3.02
C VAL A 75 -33.46 -12.94 3.11
N GLY A 76 -33.83 -14.23 3.04
CA GLY A 76 -35.22 -14.69 3.12
C GLY A 76 -36.06 -14.37 1.88
N GLU A 77 -37.33 -14.77 1.91
CA GLU A 77 -38.29 -14.57 0.81
C GLU A 77 -38.55 -13.09 0.53
N GLU A 78 -38.61 -12.27 1.58
CA GLU A 78 -38.75 -10.81 1.50
C GLU A 78 -37.49 -10.09 0.98
N LYS A 79 -36.39 -10.81 0.71
CA LYS A 79 -35.12 -10.27 0.20
C LYS A 79 -34.58 -9.09 1.02
N ARG A 80 -34.67 -9.17 2.34
CA ARG A 80 -34.26 -8.08 3.25
C ARG A 80 -32.74 -8.02 3.40
N THR A 81 -32.25 -6.86 3.82
CA THR A 81 -30.85 -6.68 4.22
C THR A 81 -30.74 -5.67 5.36
N THR A 82 -29.54 -5.53 5.89
CA THR A 82 -29.15 -4.45 6.81
C THR A 82 -27.76 -3.94 6.42
N TYR A 83 -27.31 -2.84 7.01
CA TYR A 83 -25.97 -2.33 6.73
C TYR A 83 -24.90 -3.35 7.14
N GLY A 84 -24.01 -3.62 6.19
CA GLY A 84 -22.88 -4.51 6.36
C GLY A 84 -21.59 -3.74 6.66
N GLY A 85 -20.50 -4.48 6.79
CA GLY A 85 -19.14 -3.94 6.90
C GLY A 85 -18.35 -4.08 5.60
N MET A 86 -17.94 -2.98 5.00
CA MET A 86 -16.98 -2.93 3.91
C MET A 86 -15.56 -3.19 4.43
N SER A 87 -14.82 -4.04 3.72
CA SER A 87 -13.43 -4.41 3.99
C SER A 87 -12.58 -4.28 2.71
N GLY A 88 -11.35 -4.77 2.74
CA GLY A 88 -10.46 -4.79 1.56
C GLY A 88 -9.75 -3.46 1.29
N SER A 89 -9.11 -3.38 0.12
CA SER A 89 -8.32 -2.23 -0.33
C SER A 89 -9.14 -0.93 -0.37
N ALA A 90 -10.45 -1.02 -0.62
CA ALA A 90 -11.36 0.12 -0.63
C ALA A 90 -11.35 0.93 0.68
N ILE A 91 -11.13 0.28 1.84
CA ILE A 91 -11.08 0.98 3.14
C ILE A 91 -9.66 1.35 3.58
N ARG A 92 -8.63 1.01 2.80
CA ARG A 92 -7.22 1.27 3.15
C ARG A 92 -6.94 2.75 3.47
N PRO A 93 -7.44 3.75 2.70
CA PRO A 93 -7.19 5.15 3.03
C PRO A 93 -7.77 5.56 4.40
N ILE A 94 -8.93 5.00 4.77
CA ILE A 94 -9.59 5.25 6.06
C ILE A 94 -8.75 4.64 7.19
N ALA A 95 -8.29 3.41 7.02
CA ALA A 95 -7.44 2.72 7.99
C ALA A 95 -6.07 3.40 8.16
N LEU A 96 -5.41 3.82 7.07
CA LEU A 96 -4.14 4.56 7.12
C LEU A 96 -4.29 5.89 7.87
N LYS A 97 -5.37 6.64 7.61
CA LYS A 97 -5.70 7.86 8.36
C LYS A 97 -5.86 7.54 9.85
N ALA A 98 -6.60 6.50 10.19
CA ALA A 98 -6.84 6.12 11.58
C ALA A 98 -5.53 5.76 12.31
N VAL A 99 -4.71 4.89 11.71
CA VAL A 99 -3.43 4.45 12.28
C VAL A 99 -2.49 5.63 12.48
N SER A 100 -2.28 6.45 11.44
CA SER A 100 -1.38 7.62 11.52
C SER A 100 -1.85 8.67 12.53
N ALA A 101 -3.17 8.91 12.61
CA ALA A 101 -3.75 9.83 13.57
C ALA A 101 -3.55 9.35 15.01
N ILE A 102 -3.78 8.07 15.29
CA ILE A 102 -3.55 7.49 16.62
C ILE A 102 -2.06 7.50 16.97
N ALA A 103 -1.19 7.09 16.04
CA ALA A 103 0.26 7.03 16.28
C ALA A 103 0.86 8.40 16.60
N ARG A 104 0.38 9.45 15.92
CA ARG A 104 0.80 10.83 16.16
C ARG A 104 0.39 11.34 17.54
N ASP A 105 -0.87 11.12 17.91
CA ASP A 105 -1.44 11.68 19.15
C ASP A 105 -1.06 10.84 20.39
N LEU A 106 -0.90 9.51 20.24
CA LEU A 106 -0.51 8.58 21.30
C LEU A 106 0.86 7.95 21.01
N LYS A 107 1.91 8.78 21.01
CA LYS A 107 3.29 8.34 20.70
C LYS A 107 3.70 7.11 21.52
N GLY A 108 4.22 6.10 20.83
CA GLY A 108 4.69 4.84 21.42
C GLY A 108 3.58 3.89 21.89
N PHE A 109 2.31 4.24 21.72
CA PHE A 109 1.21 3.33 22.03
C PHE A 109 1.08 2.27 20.92
N PRO A 110 1.14 0.96 21.24
CA PRO A 110 1.11 -0.08 20.21
C PRO A 110 -0.16 -0.08 19.38
N ILE A 111 -0.01 -0.16 18.06
CA ILE A 111 -1.13 -0.22 17.11
C ILE A 111 -0.99 -1.47 16.23
N MET A 112 -2.03 -2.30 16.23
CA MET A 112 -2.19 -3.39 15.27
C MET A 112 -3.05 -2.88 14.10
N ALA A 113 -2.45 -2.69 12.94
CA ALA A 113 -3.16 -2.16 11.77
C ALA A 113 -3.98 -3.24 11.08
N THR A 114 -5.17 -2.87 10.60
CA THR A 114 -6.00 -3.71 9.73
C THR A 114 -6.92 -2.86 8.88
N GLY A 115 -7.07 -3.24 7.61
CA GLY A 115 -7.83 -2.49 6.61
C GLY A 115 -7.09 -2.42 5.28
N GLY A 116 -7.36 -3.39 4.40
CA GLY A 116 -6.83 -3.41 3.04
C GLY A 116 -5.33 -3.65 2.92
N ILE A 117 -4.70 -4.35 3.87
CA ILE A 117 -3.31 -4.82 3.72
C ILE A 117 -3.33 -6.05 2.81
N GLU A 118 -2.66 -5.97 1.65
CA GLU A 118 -2.69 -7.03 0.64
C GLU A 118 -1.33 -7.32 -0.01
N SER A 119 -0.28 -6.63 0.43
CA SER A 119 1.09 -6.77 -0.09
C SER A 119 2.12 -6.31 0.94
N ALA A 120 3.39 -6.64 0.71
CA ALA A 120 4.51 -6.11 1.50
C ALA A 120 4.59 -4.57 1.48
N GLU A 121 4.34 -3.95 0.33
CA GLU A 121 4.35 -2.49 0.15
C GLU A 121 3.25 -1.83 0.99
N THR A 122 2.01 -2.32 0.87
CA THR A 122 0.89 -1.79 1.65
C THR A 122 1.09 -2.02 3.14
N GLY A 123 1.68 -3.15 3.52
CA GLY A 123 2.12 -3.42 4.89
C GLY A 123 3.15 -2.41 5.39
N LEU A 124 4.19 -2.13 4.59
CA LEU A 124 5.23 -1.15 4.92
C LEU A 124 4.65 0.26 5.09
N ALA A 125 3.63 0.63 4.31
CA ALA A 125 2.93 1.91 4.48
C ALA A 125 2.29 2.03 5.87
N PHE A 126 1.66 0.97 6.39
CA PHE A 126 1.10 0.96 7.74
C PHE A 126 2.17 1.00 8.84
N LEU A 127 3.31 0.33 8.64
CA LEU A 127 4.44 0.42 9.56
C LEU A 127 4.99 1.85 9.62
N ASN A 128 5.16 2.50 8.47
CA ASN A 128 5.57 3.91 8.41
C ASN A 128 4.52 4.85 9.02
N ALA A 129 3.23 4.48 8.95
CA ALA A 129 2.15 5.20 9.60
C ALA A 129 2.12 5.01 11.14
N GLY A 130 2.96 4.15 11.70
CA GLY A 130 3.10 3.95 13.14
C GLY A 130 2.49 2.64 13.68
N ALA A 131 2.05 1.73 12.82
CA ALA A 131 1.68 0.39 13.24
C ALA A 131 2.90 -0.45 13.63
N SER A 132 2.69 -1.40 14.54
CA SER A 132 3.72 -2.39 14.92
C SER A 132 3.43 -3.78 14.33
N VAL A 133 2.16 -4.09 14.07
CA VAL A 133 1.68 -5.40 13.62
C VAL A 133 0.63 -5.19 12.53
N LEU A 134 0.52 -6.14 11.59
CA LEU A 134 -0.35 -6.06 10.42
C LEU A 134 -1.35 -7.22 10.46
N GLN A 135 -2.65 -6.94 10.39
CA GLN A 135 -3.68 -7.98 10.30
C GLN A 135 -4.32 -8.00 8.91
N VAL A 136 -4.53 -9.20 8.39
CA VAL A 136 -4.97 -9.46 7.02
C VAL A 136 -6.24 -10.33 7.05
N CYS A 137 -7.20 -9.99 6.20
CA CYS A 137 -8.45 -10.75 6.05
C CYS A 137 -8.86 -10.82 4.58
N SER A 138 -9.28 -9.69 3.98
CA SER A 138 -9.78 -9.67 2.60
C SER A 138 -8.77 -10.16 1.55
N ALA A 139 -7.46 -9.95 1.75
CA ALA A 139 -6.45 -10.46 0.84
C ALA A 139 -6.35 -12.01 0.87
N VAL A 140 -6.56 -12.63 2.03
CA VAL A 140 -6.69 -14.09 2.13
C VAL A 140 -8.02 -14.56 1.55
N GLN A 141 -9.12 -13.84 1.76
CA GLN A 141 -10.40 -14.18 1.11
C GLN A 141 -10.30 -14.14 -0.42
N ASN A 142 -9.47 -13.24 -0.97
CA ASN A 142 -9.19 -13.16 -2.40
C ASN A 142 -8.21 -14.22 -2.91
N GLN A 143 -7.51 -14.92 -2.00
CA GLN A 143 -6.45 -15.87 -2.32
C GLN A 143 -6.48 -17.03 -1.30
N ASP A 144 -5.39 -17.23 -0.56
CA ASP A 144 -5.21 -18.27 0.44
C ASP A 144 -4.05 -17.89 1.40
N TYR A 145 -3.69 -18.75 2.34
CA TYR A 145 -2.68 -18.44 3.35
C TYR A 145 -1.24 -18.29 2.81
N THR A 146 -0.94 -18.77 1.60
CA THR A 146 0.41 -18.68 1.01
C THR A 146 0.85 -17.24 0.71
N VAL A 147 -0.08 -16.27 0.69
CA VAL A 147 0.24 -14.84 0.57
C VAL A 147 1.23 -14.35 1.63
N VAL A 148 1.34 -15.04 2.77
CA VAL A 148 2.33 -14.71 3.82
C VAL A 148 3.77 -14.81 3.30
N GLU A 149 4.05 -15.73 2.36
CA GLU A 149 5.38 -15.91 1.78
C GLU A 149 5.78 -14.71 0.92
N ASP A 150 4.86 -14.22 0.08
CA ASP A 150 5.01 -12.98 -0.68
C ASP A 150 5.22 -11.77 0.25
N TYR A 151 4.43 -11.67 1.32
CA TYR A 151 4.54 -10.54 2.25
C TYR A 151 5.90 -10.52 2.95
N CYS A 152 6.38 -11.68 3.39
CA CYS A 152 7.66 -11.81 4.06
C CYS A 152 8.84 -11.50 3.13
N THR A 153 8.84 -12.06 1.92
CA THR A 153 9.93 -11.85 0.94
C THR A 153 9.93 -10.42 0.41
N GLY A 154 8.77 -9.87 0.04
CA GLY A 154 8.64 -8.50 -0.41
C GLY A 154 9.05 -7.48 0.66
N LEU A 155 8.72 -7.72 1.94
CA LEU A 155 9.10 -6.79 3.00
C LEU A 155 10.61 -6.80 3.25
N ARG A 156 11.25 -7.98 3.20
CA ARG A 156 12.72 -8.10 3.26
C ARG A 156 13.38 -7.35 2.10
N ALA A 157 12.85 -7.51 0.88
CA ALA A 157 13.36 -6.81 -0.30
C ALA A 157 13.25 -5.29 -0.15
N LEU A 158 12.09 -4.77 0.28
CA LEU A 158 11.89 -3.34 0.48
C LEU A 158 12.86 -2.75 1.52
N LEU A 159 13.11 -3.45 2.62
CA LEU A 159 14.05 -3.00 3.65
C LEU A 159 15.50 -3.06 3.16
N TYR A 160 15.86 -4.08 2.40
CA TYR A 160 17.18 -4.21 1.79
C TYR A 160 17.44 -3.08 0.78
N LEU A 161 16.48 -2.82 -0.12
CA LEU A 161 16.62 -1.78 -1.15
C LEU A 161 16.70 -0.38 -0.55
N LYS A 162 16.02 -0.11 0.56
CA LYS A 162 16.18 1.16 1.32
C LYS A 162 17.62 1.38 1.82
N ALA A 163 18.41 0.34 2.02
CA ALA A 163 19.79 0.42 2.46
C ALA A 163 20.81 0.45 1.31
N ALA A 164 20.39 0.20 0.07
CA ALA A 164 21.24 0.23 -1.12
C ALA A 164 21.35 1.66 -1.66
N GLN A 165 22.57 2.22 -1.73
CA GLN A 165 22.77 3.60 -2.18
C GLN A 165 22.62 3.70 -3.71
N SER A 166 23.09 2.69 -4.44
CA SER A 166 23.01 2.60 -5.90
C SER A 166 21.57 2.55 -6.43
N LEU A 167 20.58 2.27 -5.57
CA LEU A 167 19.17 2.10 -5.95
C LEU A 167 18.25 3.16 -5.33
N GLN A 168 18.80 4.27 -4.81
CA GLN A 168 17.99 5.34 -4.18
C GLN A 168 16.94 5.96 -5.10
N SER A 169 17.14 5.93 -6.42
CA SER A 169 16.17 6.44 -7.39
C SER A 169 14.97 5.52 -7.60
N TRP A 170 14.99 4.30 -7.05
CA TRP A 170 13.90 3.35 -7.17
C TRP A 170 12.79 3.69 -6.17
N ASP A 171 11.54 3.48 -6.59
CA ASP A 171 10.39 3.53 -5.69
C ASP A 171 10.10 2.12 -5.16
N GLY A 172 10.69 1.79 -4.02
CA GLY A 172 10.64 0.44 -3.46
C GLY A 172 11.30 -0.57 -4.37
N GLN A 173 10.51 -1.51 -4.92
CA GLN A 173 10.99 -2.51 -5.88
C GLN A 173 10.82 -2.07 -7.35
N SER A 174 10.31 -0.88 -7.60
CA SER A 174 10.08 -0.35 -8.95
C SER A 174 11.28 0.50 -9.40
N PRO A 175 12.00 0.12 -10.47
CA PRO A 175 12.99 0.99 -11.09
C PRO A 175 12.34 2.27 -11.63
N PRO A 176 13.13 3.36 -11.83
CA PRO A 176 12.67 4.52 -12.59
C PRO A 176 12.06 4.11 -13.93
N VAL A 177 10.87 4.65 -14.23
CA VAL A 177 10.16 4.31 -15.46
C VAL A 177 10.85 4.97 -16.65
N GLU A 178 11.56 4.17 -17.45
CA GLU A 178 12.11 4.62 -18.72
C GLU A 178 11.01 4.84 -19.77
N LYS A 179 11.24 5.76 -20.72
CA LYS A 179 10.32 5.96 -21.84
C LYS A 179 10.25 4.69 -22.68
N HIS A 180 9.12 4.01 -22.63
CA HIS A 180 8.90 2.76 -23.33
C HIS A 180 7.61 2.79 -24.16
N GLN A 181 7.51 1.90 -25.14
CA GLN A 181 6.25 1.58 -25.80
C GLN A 181 5.99 0.08 -25.69
N ARG A 182 4.85 -0.28 -25.10
CA ARG A 182 4.49 -1.68 -24.77
C ARG A 182 5.59 -2.41 -23.97
N GLY A 183 6.23 -1.73 -23.02
CA GLY A 183 7.30 -2.27 -22.16
C GLY A 183 8.67 -2.41 -22.85
N LYS A 184 8.79 -2.06 -24.14
CA LYS A 184 10.08 -2.02 -24.83
C LYS A 184 10.63 -0.59 -24.77
N PRO A 185 11.90 -0.39 -24.39
CA PRO A 185 12.51 0.94 -24.42
C PRO A 185 12.30 1.58 -25.79
N VAL A 186 11.80 2.81 -25.81
CA VAL A 186 11.79 3.58 -27.05
C VAL A 186 13.25 3.89 -27.33
N LEU A 187 13.73 3.55 -28.53
CA LEU A 187 15.13 3.61 -28.93
C LEU A 187 15.59 5.06 -29.20
N LEU A 188 15.27 5.95 -28.27
CA LEU A 188 15.71 7.33 -28.14
C LEU A 188 16.74 7.38 -27.00
N LYS A 189 17.81 6.58 -27.07
CA LYS A 189 18.90 6.75 -26.10
C LYS A 189 19.75 7.94 -26.53
N ASP A 190 19.77 8.95 -25.67
CA ASP A 190 20.84 9.90 -25.33
C ASP A 190 22.24 9.67 -25.97
N SER A 191 22.38 9.67 -27.29
CA SER A 191 23.68 9.74 -27.95
C SER A 191 24.29 11.14 -27.96
N VAL A 192 23.71 12.10 -27.22
CA VAL A 192 24.30 13.43 -27.00
C VAL A 192 24.04 13.86 -25.55
N ARG A 193 24.81 13.32 -24.60
CA ARG A 193 25.07 14.02 -23.34
C ARG A 193 26.43 14.69 -23.29
N ASP A 194 27.18 14.67 -24.38
CA ASP A 194 28.43 15.41 -24.46
C ASP A 194 28.44 16.38 -25.64
N LEU A 195 28.65 17.64 -25.25
CA LEU A 195 29.14 18.78 -26.01
C LEU A 195 28.09 19.48 -26.89
N SER A 196 27.55 20.57 -26.34
CA SER A 196 26.95 21.73 -27.04
C SER A 196 26.19 21.41 -28.33
N ASP A 197 24.85 21.29 -28.26
CA ASP A 197 23.90 21.74 -29.30
C ASP A 197 22.50 21.15 -29.02
N GLU A 198 21.47 21.91 -29.42
CA GLU A 198 20.05 21.55 -29.41
C GLU A 198 19.77 20.10 -29.87
N PRO A 199 18.76 19.39 -29.29
CA PRO A 199 18.38 18.08 -29.77
C PRO A 199 18.11 18.11 -31.27
N SER A 200 18.69 17.18 -32.03
CA SER A 200 18.53 17.15 -33.48
C SER A 200 17.04 17.17 -33.85
N ALA A 201 16.67 17.95 -34.88
CA ALA A 201 15.28 18.11 -35.30
C ALA A 201 14.56 16.76 -35.53
N LEU A 202 15.30 15.73 -35.94
CA LEU A 202 14.84 14.35 -36.12
C LEU A 202 14.34 13.71 -34.81
N MET A 203 15.03 13.96 -33.69
CA MET A 203 14.64 13.47 -32.36
C MET A 203 13.39 14.18 -31.83
N ILE A 204 13.28 15.49 -32.06
CA ILE A 204 12.06 16.26 -31.73
C ILE A 204 10.88 15.72 -32.55
N CYS A 205 11.08 15.38 -33.82
CA CYS A 205 10.06 14.76 -34.66
C CYS A 205 9.63 13.37 -34.14
N LEU A 206 10.55 12.47 -33.79
CA LEU A 206 10.20 11.14 -33.23
C LEU A 206 9.40 11.20 -31.93
N GLN A 207 9.63 12.24 -31.13
CA GLN A 207 8.87 12.48 -29.91
C GLN A 207 7.44 12.96 -30.19
N ARG A 208 7.18 13.55 -31.36
CA ARG A 208 5.88 14.09 -31.78
C ARG A 208 5.07 13.16 -32.69
N ILE A 209 5.68 12.10 -33.23
CA ILE A 209 5.02 11.12 -34.12
C ILE A 209 4.31 10.03 -33.29
N PRO A 210 2.95 9.95 -33.33
CA PRO A 210 2.20 8.92 -32.64
C PRO A 210 2.42 7.51 -33.22
N PHE A 211 2.08 6.47 -32.45
CA PHE A 211 2.28 5.06 -32.84
C PHE A 211 1.13 4.44 -33.66
N PHE A 212 0.33 5.22 -34.39
CA PHE A 212 -0.85 4.73 -35.10
C PHE A 212 -1.00 5.32 -36.51
N GLY A 213 -1.79 4.66 -37.37
CA GLY A 213 -2.08 5.13 -38.73
C GLY A 213 -0.82 5.38 -39.56
N ASN A 214 -0.85 6.40 -40.41
CA ASN A 214 0.26 6.76 -41.31
C ASN A 214 1.54 7.16 -40.56
N TYR A 215 1.41 7.62 -39.31
CA TYR A 215 2.53 7.99 -38.44
C TYR A 215 3.40 6.79 -38.06
N ARG A 216 2.83 5.57 -38.06
CA ARG A 216 3.59 4.35 -37.80
C ARG A 216 4.64 4.09 -38.88
N ASP A 217 4.27 4.27 -40.15
CA ASP A 217 5.17 4.05 -41.28
C ASP A 217 6.26 5.12 -41.34
N GLU A 218 5.89 6.38 -41.04
CA GLU A 218 6.83 7.49 -40.91
C GLU A 218 7.86 7.23 -39.80
N ARG A 219 7.39 6.76 -38.65
CA ARG A 219 8.24 6.38 -37.53
C ARG A 219 9.17 5.22 -37.87
N GLU A 220 8.66 4.18 -38.53
CA GLU A 220 9.46 3.01 -38.93
C GLU A 220 10.59 3.42 -39.89
N LYS A 221 10.32 4.36 -40.81
CA LYS A 221 11.34 4.91 -41.70
C LYS A 221 12.44 5.64 -40.91
N LEU A 222 12.05 6.49 -39.96
CA LEU A 222 13.00 7.27 -39.15
C LEU A 222 13.81 6.39 -38.19
N GLU A 223 13.18 5.38 -37.58
CA GLU A 223 13.85 4.41 -36.71
C GLU A 223 14.89 3.63 -37.54
N LYS A 224 14.51 3.11 -38.71
CA LYS A 224 15.44 2.41 -39.63
C LYS A 224 16.64 3.26 -40.05
N SER A 225 16.46 4.56 -40.33
CA SER A 225 17.57 5.45 -40.68
C SER A 225 18.50 5.76 -39.51
N THR A 226 18.04 5.58 -38.27
CA THR A 226 18.83 5.80 -37.06
C THR A 226 19.74 4.59 -36.75
N PHE A 227 19.30 3.36 -37.06
CA PHE A 227 20.05 2.12 -36.78
C PHE A 227 21.21 1.83 -37.74
N THR A 228 21.37 2.59 -38.82
CA THR A 228 22.51 2.45 -39.73
C THR A 228 23.78 3.18 -39.27
N ALA A 229 23.68 3.98 -38.19
CA ALA A 229 24.84 4.62 -37.57
C ALA A 229 25.56 3.65 -36.61
N PRO A 230 26.91 3.69 -36.53
CA PRO A 230 27.67 2.81 -35.65
C PRO A 230 27.27 3.02 -34.19
N VAL A 231 26.87 1.93 -33.52
CA VAL A 231 26.49 1.94 -32.11
C VAL A 231 27.75 1.99 -31.24
N SER A 232 27.91 3.05 -30.45
CA SER A 232 28.91 3.09 -29.38
C SER A 232 28.54 2.05 -28.32
N MET A 233 29.41 1.05 -28.13
CA MET A 233 29.26 -0.02 -27.15
C MET A 233 29.74 0.39 -25.76
N THR A 234 29.35 1.56 -25.26
CA THR A 234 29.47 1.89 -23.83
C THR A 234 28.18 1.51 -23.12
N GLY A 235 27.93 0.19 -23.04
CA GLY A 235 26.85 -0.34 -22.22
C GLY A 235 27.36 -0.58 -20.81
N ASP A 236 26.82 0.12 -19.82
CA ASP A 236 26.97 -0.30 -18.42
C ASP A 236 26.37 -1.70 -18.28
N PHE A 237 27.22 -2.70 -18.12
CA PHE A 237 26.78 -4.04 -17.73
C PHE A 237 26.07 -3.93 -16.38
N ALA A 238 25.04 -4.76 -16.16
CA ALA A 238 24.36 -4.84 -14.88
C ALA A 238 25.38 -5.13 -13.76
N SER A 239 25.79 -4.09 -13.03
CA SER A 239 26.64 -4.22 -11.86
C SER A 239 25.79 -4.69 -10.69
N ARG A 240 26.34 -5.58 -9.87
CA ARG A 240 25.68 -5.94 -8.61
C ARG A 240 25.46 -4.67 -7.77
N PRO A 241 24.31 -4.54 -7.07
CA PRO A 241 24.11 -3.46 -6.11
C PRO A 241 25.25 -3.43 -5.10
N ASP A 242 25.47 -2.28 -4.47
CA ASP A 242 26.55 -2.03 -3.50
C ASP A 242 26.83 -3.24 -2.59
N MET A 243 28.09 -3.68 -2.53
CA MET A 243 28.53 -4.72 -1.61
C MET A 243 29.69 -4.18 -0.76
N PRO A 244 29.51 -4.00 0.57
CA PRO A 244 28.28 -4.22 1.35
C PRO A 244 27.26 -3.08 1.22
N VAL A 245 25.97 -3.41 1.34
CA VAL A 245 24.91 -2.40 1.54
C VAL A 245 25.03 -1.74 2.92
N GLY A 246 24.40 -0.57 3.09
CA GLY A 246 24.32 0.12 4.37
C GLY A 246 23.52 -0.68 5.43
N LYS A 247 23.33 -0.08 6.62
CA LYS A 247 22.58 -0.71 7.71
C LYS A 247 21.11 -0.93 7.31
N ILE A 248 20.71 -2.20 7.20
CA ILE A 248 19.34 -2.60 6.89
C ILE A 248 18.42 -2.33 8.10
N PRO A 249 17.30 -1.61 7.94
CA PRO A 249 16.33 -1.44 9.00
C PRO A 249 15.66 -2.77 9.37
N THR A 250 15.54 -3.06 10.65
CA THR A 250 14.85 -4.24 11.17
C THR A 250 13.44 -3.89 11.64
N VAL A 251 12.47 -4.72 11.29
CA VAL A 251 11.08 -4.62 11.77
C VAL A 251 10.64 -5.95 12.35
N HIS A 252 9.98 -5.91 13.50
CA HIS A 252 9.30 -7.07 14.06
C HIS A 252 7.84 -7.00 13.64
N VAL A 253 7.45 -7.80 12.65
CA VAL A 253 6.11 -7.80 12.09
C VAL A 253 5.50 -9.18 12.25
N CYS A 254 4.30 -9.20 12.81
CA CYS A 254 3.43 -10.37 12.80
C CYS A 254 2.31 -10.12 11.81
N PHE A 255 2.01 -11.11 10.96
CA PHE A 255 0.80 -11.12 10.15
C PHE A 255 -0.25 -11.96 10.89
N ALA A 256 -1.31 -11.31 11.35
CA ALA A 256 -2.45 -12.01 11.96
C ALA A 256 -3.55 -12.21 10.91
N PHE A 257 -3.90 -13.47 10.63
CA PHE A 257 -4.93 -13.85 9.67
C PHE A 257 -6.24 -14.15 10.39
N PHE A 258 -7.35 -13.65 9.85
CA PHE A 258 -8.72 -13.81 10.37
C PHE A 258 -9.65 -14.38 9.31
#